data_AF-A0A6A4YXA2-F1
#
_entry.id   AF-A0A6A4YXA2-F1
#
_cell.length_a   1.000
_cell.length_b   1.000
_cell.length_c   1.000
_cell.angle_alpha   90.00
_cell.angle_beta   90.00
_cell.angle_gamma   90.00
#
_symmetry.space_group_name_H-M   'P 1'
#
loop_
_entity.id
_entity.type
_entity.pdbx_description
1 polymer ?
#
loop_
_entity_poly.entity_id
_entity_poly.type
_entity_poly.pdbx_seq_one_letter_code
_entity_poly.pdbx_strand_id
1 'polypeptide(L)'
;GGRSALHQACMEGHESVVTFLLAQSGCDINAKDENRNTPLMLAAWKGRLEIVQLLFERPDIHDINLGGNGGRSALHQACMEGHESVVTFLLAQSGCDINAKDRNRNTPLMLAARKGRLEIVQLLLERPDLHDINLGGNVWLFTGLFPPYECFAM
;
A
#
# COMPACT_ATOMS: atom_id res chain seq x y z
N GLY A 1 -18.71 10.78 14.84
CA GLY A 1 -17.26 10.97 14.99
C GLY A 1 -16.58 9.63 15.05
N GLY A 2 -16.59 8.86 13.97
CA GLY A 2 -16.03 7.51 13.86
C GLY A 2 -14.51 7.46 13.67
N ARG A 3 -13.81 8.61 13.73
CA ARG A 3 -12.34 8.63 13.83
C ARG A 3 -11.94 8.36 15.27
N SER A 4 -11.31 7.20 15.50
CA SER A 4 -10.68 6.90 16.79
C SER A 4 -9.40 7.72 16.98
N ALA A 5 -8.92 7.82 18.23
CA ALA A 5 -7.66 8.48 18.54
C ALA A 5 -6.48 7.91 17.73
N LEU A 6 -6.50 6.60 17.43
CA LEU A 6 -5.48 5.95 16.61
C LEU A 6 -5.47 6.48 15.17
N HIS A 7 -6.64 6.69 14.55
CA HIS A 7 -6.71 7.26 13.19
C HIS A 7 -6.04 8.63 13.11
N GLN A 8 -6.32 9.49 14.09
CA GLN A 8 -5.76 10.84 14.13
C GLN A 8 -4.24 10.78 14.39
N ALA A 9 -3.79 9.96 15.34
CA ALA A 9 -2.37 9.81 15.63
C ALA A 9 -1.58 9.27 14.42
N CYS A 10 -2.14 8.28 13.71
CA CYS A 10 -1.56 7.71 12.49
C CYS A 10 -1.48 8.72 11.35
N MET A 11 -2.50 9.56 11.20
CA MET A 11 -2.56 10.60 10.17
C MET A 11 -1.55 11.73 10.46
N GLU A 12 -1.48 12.19 11.71
CA GLU A 12 -0.66 13.36 12.05
C GLU A 12 0.84 13.04 12.15
N GLY A 13 1.23 11.80 12.46
CA GLY A 13 2.64 11.47 12.67
C GLY A 13 3.04 11.30 14.15
N HIS A 14 2.08 11.08 15.05
CA HIS A 14 2.36 11.05 16.49
C HIS A 14 2.80 9.66 16.95
N GLU A 15 4.03 9.28 16.62
CA GLU A 15 4.63 7.97 16.93
C GLU A 15 4.43 7.54 18.39
N SER A 16 4.77 8.40 19.36
CA SER A 16 4.63 8.07 20.79
C SER A 16 3.19 7.76 21.20
N VAL A 17 2.23 8.48 20.60
CA VAL A 17 0.79 8.25 20.84
C VAL A 17 0.33 6.97 20.18
N VAL A 18 0.80 6.68 18.96
CA VAL A 18 0.53 5.42 18.26
C VAL A 18 1.04 4.25 19.10
N THR A 19 2.31 4.25 19.50
CA THR A 19 2.88 3.19 20.36
C THR A 19 2.10 3.02 21.66
N PHE A 20 1.76 4.12 22.33
CA PHE A 20 0.97 4.08 23.56
C PHE A 20 -0.41 3.46 23.36
N LEU A 21 -1.11 3.82 22.27
CA LEU A 21 -2.43 3.28 21.93
C LEU A 21 -2.36 1.81 21.50
N LEU A 22 -1.31 1.42 20.77
CA LEU A 22 -1.07 0.03 20.36
C LEU A 22 -0.76 -0.88 21.55
N ALA A 23 -0.20 -0.33 22.64
CA ALA A 23 0.04 -1.05 23.89
C ALA A 23 -1.23 -1.25 24.74
N GLN A 24 -2.34 -0.55 24.45
CA GLN A 24 -3.60 -0.72 25.19
C GLN A 24 -4.33 -1.98 24.72
N SER A 25 -4.81 -2.78 25.68
CA SER A 25 -5.62 -3.97 25.40
C SER A 25 -6.96 -3.56 24.76
N GLY A 26 -7.30 -4.19 23.63
CA GLY A 26 -8.53 -3.92 22.89
C GLY A 26 -8.43 -2.84 21.80
N CYS A 27 -7.22 -2.37 21.49
CA CYS A 27 -7.01 -1.47 20.35
C CYS A 27 -7.22 -2.20 19.01
N ASP A 28 -8.35 -1.93 18.35
CA ASP A 28 -8.61 -2.43 17.00
C ASP A 28 -7.85 -1.61 15.96
N ILE A 29 -6.70 -2.15 15.54
CA ILE A 29 -5.83 -1.56 14.51
C ILE A 29 -6.43 -1.59 13.11
N ASN A 30 -7.45 -2.43 12.88
CA ASN A 30 -8.18 -2.55 11.62
C ASN A 30 -9.50 -1.78 11.65
N ALA A 31 -9.78 -1.04 12.74
CA ALA A 31 -10.95 -0.21 12.87
C ALA A 31 -11.04 0.73 11.66
N LYS A 32 -12.25 0.88 11.12
CA LYS A 32 -12.50 1.74 9.97
C LYS A 32 -13.12 3.06 10.44
N ASP A 33 -12.60 4.18 9.95
CA ASP A 33 -13.22 5.48 10.18
C ASP A 33 -14.53 5.64 9.38
N GLU A 34 -15.17 6.81 9.48
CA GLU A 34 -16.40 7.13 8.73
C GLU A 34 -16.19 7.05 7.20
N ASN A 35 -14.95 7.23 6.74
CA ASN A 35 -14.55 7.09 5.34
C ASN A 35 -14.06 5.67 5.03
N ARG A 36 -14.38 4.69 5.88
CA ARG A 36 -13.98 3.29 5.75
C ARG A 36 -12.46 3.08 5.69
N ASN A 37 -11.64 4.06 6.06
CA ASN A 37 -10.19 3.97 6.01
C ASN A 37 -9.66 3.37 7.30
N THR A 38 -8.63 2.53 7.18
CA THR A 38 -7.90 2.03 8.35
C THR A 38 -6.80 3.01 8.78
N PRO A 39 -6.28 2.92 10.02
CA PRO A 39 -5.12 3.69 10.47
C PRO A 39 -3.92 3.54 9.54
N LEU A 40 -3.66 2.33 9.03
CA LEU A 40 -2.59 2.06 8.06
C LEU A 40 -2.78 2.85 6.76
N MET A 41 -4.01 2.92 6.23
CA MET A 41 -4.30 3.69 5.02
C MET A 41 -4.05 5.19 5.23
N LEU A 42 -4.37 5.73 6.40
CA LEU A 42 -4.13 7.14 6.72
C LEU A 42 -2.64 7.43 6.86
N ALA A 43 -1.89 6.56 7.52
CA ALA A 43 -0.43 6.66 7.63
C ALA A 43 0.23 6.59 6.25
N ALA A 44 -0.21 5.65 5.40
CA ALA A 44 0.29 5.50 4.04
C ALA A 44 -0.07 6.69 3.13
N TRP A 45 -1.27 7.26 3.28
CA TRP A 45 -1.67 8.48 2.57
C TRP A 45 -0.82 9.69 2.97
N LYS A 46 -0.42 9.77 4.24
CA LYS A 46 0.42 10.87 4.76
C LYS A 46 1.92 10.62 4.65
N GLY A 47 2.34 9.45 4.16
CA GLY A 47 3.75 9.11 3.99
C GLY A 47 4.50 8.87 5.30
N ARG A 48 3.80 8.48 6.37
CA ARG A 48 4.40 8.28 7.70
C ARG A 48 5.00 6.89 7.81
N LEU A 49 6.23 6.71 7.33
CA LEU A 49 6.91 5.42 7.30
C LEU A 49 7.06 4.81 8.69
N GLU A 50 7.43 5.61 9.67
CA GLU A 50 7.68 5.19 11.05
C GLU A 50 6.42 4.60 11.67
N ILE A 51 5.27 5.23 11.43
CA ILE A 51 3.97 4.74 11.89
C ILE A 51 3.57 3.47 11.15
N VAL A 52 3.82 3.40 9.85
CA VAL A 52 3.58 2.17 9.09
C VAL A 52 4.41 1.04 9.71
N GLN A 53 5.69 1.24 9.99
CA GLN A 53 6.54 0.25 10.66
C GLN A 53 5.98 -0.16 12.03
N LEU A 54 5.63 0.79 12.89
CA LEU A 54 5.04 0.52 14.21
C LEU A 54 3.74 -0.29 14.13
N LEU A 55 2.90 -0.04 13.12
CA LEU A 55 1.69 -0.82 12.90
C LEU A 55 2.03 -2.27 12.54
N PHE A 56 3.06 -2.49 11.73
CA PHE A 56 3.52 -3.83 11.34
C PHE A 56 4.27 -4.61 12.43
N GLU A 57 4.76 -3.94 13.47
CA GLU A 57 5.37 -4.62 14.64
C GLU A 57 4.34 -5.41 15.47
N ARG A 58 3.05 -5.11 15.33
CA ARG A 58 1.98 -5.86 16.00
C ARG A 58 1.69 -7.16 15.25
N PRO A 59 1.69 -8.32 15.92
CA PRO A 59 1.44 -9.64 15.30
C PRO A 59 -0.03 -9.87 14.95
N ASP A 60 -0.93 -9.00 15.40
CA ASP A 60 -2.34 -9.06 15.06
C ASP A 60 -2.49 -8.88 13.55
N ILE A 61 -3.16 -9.83 12.92
CA ILE A 61 -3.21 -10.00 11.46
C ILE A 61 -3.57 -8.68 10.78
N HIS A 62 -2.59 -8.11 10.08
CA HIS A 62 -2.73 -6.97 9.20
C HIS A 62 -3.18 -7.45 7.84
N ASP A 63 -4.44 -7.19 7.48
CA ASP A 63 -4.83 -7.30 6.07
C ASP A 63 -4.41 -5.99 5.35
N ILE A 64 -3.20 -6.01 4.81
CA ILE A 64 -2.54 -4.92 4.08
C ILE A 64 -3.38 -4.51 2.85
N ASN A 65 -4.17 -5.45 2.33
CA ASN A 65 -4.99 -5.28 1.15
C ASN A 65 -6.40 -4.76 1.49
N LEU A 66 -6.68 -4.45 2.76
CA LEU A 66 -7.97 -3.87 3.15
C LEU A 66 -8.28 -2.63 2.34
N GLY A 67 -9.33 -2.75 1.53
CA GLY A 67 -9.89 -1.63 0.79
C GLY A 67 -10.70 -0.71 1.70
N GLY A 68 -10.33 0.56 1.74
CA GLY A 68 -11.13 1.61 2.37
C GLY A 68 -12.21 2.15 1.44
N ASN A 69 -12.56 3.43 1.56
CA ASN A 69 -13.52 4.02 0.62
C ASN A 69 -12.94 4.02 -0.80
N GLY A 70 -13.78 3.67 -1.78
CA GLY A 70 -13.32 3.48 -3.15
C GLY A 70 -12.56 2.18 -3.39
N GLY A 71 -12.41 1.29 -2.40
CA GLY A 71 -11.67 0.02 -2.56
C GLY A 71 -10.16 0.19 -2.62
N ARG A 72 -9.63 1.37 -2.27
CA ARG A 72 -8.19 1.63 -2.26
C ARG A 72 -7.55 1.01 -1.02
N SER A 73 -6.47 0.27 -1.20
CA SER A 73 -5.61 -0.22 -0.11
C SER A 73 -4.58 0.84 0.32
N ALA A 74 -3.79 0.54 1.36
CA ALA A 74 -2.68 1.41 1.78
C ALA A 74 -1.68 1.66 0.64
N LEU A 75 -1.38 0.62 -0.16
CA LEU A 75 -0.48 0.72 -1.31
C LEU A 75 -1.01 1.70 -2.36
N HIS A 76 -2.31 1.66 -2.68
CA HIS A 76 -2.92 2.62 -3.61
C HIS A 76 -2.73 4.07 -3.16
N GLN A 77 -2.86 4.35 -1.86
CA GLN A 77 -2.72 5.69 -1.32
C GLN A 77 -1.26 6.16 -1.35
N ALA A 78 -0.32 5.30 -0.94
CA ALA A 78 1.12 5.61 -0.98
C ALA A 78 1.60 5.87 -2.42
N CYS A 79 1.18 5.02 -3.38
CA CYS A 79 1.50 5.18 -4.79
C CYS A 79 0.88 6.45 -5.41
N MET A 80 -0.36 6.76 -5.06
CA MET A 80 -1.03 7.97 -5.55
C MET A 80 -0.36 9.25 -5.05
N GLU A 81 0.04 9.28 -3.79
CA GLU A 81 0.62 10.48 -3.17
C GLU A 81 2.12 10.65 -3.46
N GLY A 82 2.85 9.60 -3.81
CA GLY A 82 4.28 9.71 -4.13
C GLY A 82 5.21 9.29 -2.99
N HIS A 83 4.73 8.52 -2.01
CA HIS A 83 5.53 8.15 -0.84
C HIS A 83 6.36 6.90 -1.07
N GLU A 84 7.48 7.05 -1.78
CA GLU A 84 8.37 5.96 -2.19
C GLU A 84 8.78 5.05 -1.03
N SER A 85 9.23 5.62 0.09
CA SER A 85 9.71 4.84 1.25
C SER A 85 8.60 3.94 1.81
N VAL A 86 7.36 4.44 1.84
CA VAL A 86 6.19 3.65 2.29
C VAL A 86 5.85 2.57 1.26
N VAL A 87 5.91 2.88 -0.03
CA VAL A 87 5.66 1.89 -1.09
C VAL A 87 6.66 0.75 -1.01
N THR A 88 7.95 1.06 -0.94
CA THR A 88 9.02 0.05 -0.81
C THR A 88 8.83 -0.80 0.44
N PHE A 89 8.48 -0.19 1.56
CA PHE A 89 8.19 -0.93 2.79
C PHE A 89 6.99 -1.85 2.65
N LEU A 90 5.86 -1.37 2.13
CA LEU A 90 4.64 -2.16 1.94
C LEU A 90 4.86 -3.31 0.95
N LEU A 91 5.63 -3.10 -0.11
CA LEU A 91 5.98 -4.13 -1.09
C LEU A 91 6.92 -5.20 -0.53
N ALA A 92 7.67 -4.89 0.54
CA ALA A 92 8.51 -5.87 1.23
C ALA A 92 7.70 -6.78 2.18
N GLN A 93 6.46 -6.41 2.50
CA GLN A 93 5.61 -7.20 3.39
C GLN A 93 4.97 -8.37 2.65
N SER A 94 4.96 -9.54 3.29
CA SER A 94 4.35 -10.74 2.74
C SER A 94 2.85 -10.57 2.56
N GLY A 95 2.33 -11.00 1.40
CA GLY A 95 0.90 -10.91 1.08
C GLY A 95 0.42 -9.54 0.56
N CYS A 96 1.31 -8.58 0.35
CA CYS A 96 0.96 -7.32 -0.33
C CYS A 96 0.60 -7.56 -1.80
N ASP A 97 -0.64 -7.24 -2.20
CA ASP A 97 -1.10 -7.38 -3.59
C ASP A 97 -0.81 -6.10 -4.39
N ILE A 98 0.27 -6.15 -5.17
CA ILE A 98 0.69 -5.07 -6.08
C ILE A 98 -0.31 -4.84 -7.22
N ASN A 99 -1.12 -5.84 -7.58
CA ASN A 99 -2.12 -5.77 -8.65
C ASN A 99 -3.53 -5.51 -8.11
N ALA A 100 -3.67 -5.23 -6.81
CA ALA A 100 -4.97 -4.96 -6.18
C ALA A 100 -5.72 -3.88 -6.96
N LYS A 101 -7.02 -4.05 -7.17
CA LYS A 101 -7.84 -3.11 -7.94
C LYS A 101 -8.77 -2.34 -7.03
N ASP A 102 -8.76 -1.01 -7.17
CA ASP A 102 -9.78 -0.17 -6.57
C ASP A 102 -11.15 -0.36 -7.27
N ARG A 103 -12.21 0.27 -6.75
CA ARG A 103 -13.57 0.17 -7.32
C ARG A 103 -13.66 0.64 -8.76
N ASN A 104 -12.74 1.51 -9.18
CA ASN A 104 -12.65 2.01 -10.54
C ASN A 104 -11.73 1.13 -11.42
N ARG A 105 -11.34 -0.05 -10.91
CA ARG A 105 -10.42 -0.99 -11.54
C ARG A 105 -9.01 -0.43 -11.76
N ASN A 106 -8.61 0.59 -11.02
CA ASN A 106 -7.25 1.11 -11.09
C ASN A 106 -6.34 0.26 -10.20
N THR A 107 -5.16 -0.09 -10.71
CA THR A 107 -4.07 -0.64 -9.92
C THR A 107 -3.25 0.48 -9.25
N PRO A 108 -2.42 0.18 -8.22
CA PRO A 108 -1.47 1.13 -7.65
C PRO A 108 -0.57 1.78 -8.71
N LEU A 109 -0.13 0.99 -9.70
CA LEU A 109 0.66 1.48 -10.84
C LEU A 109 -0.11 2.53 -11.66
N MET A 110 -1.38 2.26 -12.00
CA MET A 110 -2.23 3.22 -12.72
C MET A 110 -2.38 4.54 -11.96
N LEU A 111 -2.52 4.47 -10.63
CA LEU A 111 -2.64 5.67 -9.79
C LEU A 111 -1.33 6.46 -9.74
N ALA A 112 -0.18 5.79 -9.59
CA ALA A 112 1.14 6.41 -9.62
C ALA A 112 1.41 7.09 -10.98
N ALA A 113 1.13 6.39 -12.09
CA ALA A 113 1.29 6.90 -13.44
C ALA A 113 0.38 8.11 -13.71
N ARG A 114 -0.90 8.03 -13.33
CA ARG A 114 -1.86 9.14 -13.47
C ARG A 114 -1.43 10.39 -12.70
N LYS A 115 -0.70 10.22 -11.60
CA LYS A 115 -0.19 11.31 -10.75
C LYS A 115 1.22 11.76 -11.14
N GLY A 116 1.85 11.12 -12.13
CA GLY A 116 3.20 11.46 -12.60
C GLY A 116 4.30 11.10 -11.60
N ARG A 117 4.10 10.05 -10.79
CA ARG A 117 5.10 9.57 -9.82
C ARG A 117 6.07 8.60 -10.51
N LEU A 118 7.05 9.13 -11.22
CA LEU A 118 7.94 8.36 -12.08
C LEU A 118 8.73 7.30 -11.30
N GLU A 119 9.25 7.68 -10.14
CA GLU A 119 10.08 6.86 -9.28
C GLU A 119 9.31 5.64 -8.76
N ILE A 120 8.06 5.84 -8.34
CA ILE A 120 7.17 4.76 -7.91
C ILE A 120 6.80 3.84 -9.07
N VAL A 121 6.57 4.40 -10.26
CA VAL A 121 6.28 3.60 -11.45
C VAL A 121 7.47 2.69 -11.78
N GLN A 122 8.70 3.21 -11.72
CA GLN A 122 9.92 2.41 -11.92
C GLN A 122 10.04 1.32 -10.86
N LEU A 123 9.88 1.67 -9.57
CA LEU A 123 9.93 0.71 -8.46
C LEU A 123 8.90 -0.42 -8.60
N LEU A 124 7.69 -0.12 -9.06
CA LEU A 124 6.65 -1.13 -9.27
C LEU A 124 6.93 -2.00 -10.50
N LEU A 125 7.48 -1.44 -11.58
CA LEU A 125 7.84 -2.17 -12.81
C LEU A 125 9.05 -3.10 -12.63
N GLU A 126 9.94 -2.79 -11.69
CA GLU A 126 11.07 -3.66 -11.34
C GLU A 126 10.64 -4.93 -10.61
N ARG A 127 9.41 -4.99 -10.08
CA ARG A 127 8.92 -6.14 -9.32
C ARG A 127 8.33 -7.20 -10.27
N PRO A 128 8.78 -8.47 -10.17
CA PRO A 128 8.31 -9.55 -11.05
C PRO A 128 6.84 -9.93 -10.81
N ASP A 129 6.31 -9.59 -9.62
CA ASP A 129 4.94 -9.91 -9.20
C ASP A 129 3.88 -8.99 -9.86
N LEU A 130 4.32 -7.95 -10.59
CA LEU A 130 3.43 -7.08 -11.33
C LEU A 130 3.02 -7.75 -12.64
N HIS A 131 1.75 -8.13 -12.74
CA HIS A 131 1.21 -8.82 -13.92
C HIS A 131 0.18 -7.97 -14.66
N ASP A 132 -0.36 -6.93 -14.01
CA ASP A 132 -1.36 -6.04 -14.61
C ASP A 132 -0.78 -4.64 -14.85
N ILE A 133 0.05 -4.52 -15.89
CA ILE A 133 0.55 -3.25 -16.42
C ILE A 133 -0.49 -2.51 -17.27
N ASN A 134 -1.76 -2.91 -17.24
CA ASN A 134 -2.78 -2.37 -18.13
C ASN A 134 -3.18 -0.94 -17.72
N LEU A 135 -2.40 0.04 -18.18
CA LEU A 135 -2.57 1.47 -17.93
C LEU A 135 -3.78 2.10 -18.66
N GLY A 136 -4.62 1.31 -19.33
CA GLY A 136 -5.80 1.82 -20.05
C GLY A 136 -5.97 1.32 -21.49
N GLY A 137 -5.65 0.06 -21.76
CA GLY A 137 -5.87 -0.59 -23.06
C GLY A 137 -4.56 -1.05 -23.70
N ASN A 138 -4.42 -2.38 -23.82
CA ASN A 138 -3.44 -3.10 -24.65
C ASN A 138 -1.96 -2.71 -24.48
N VAL A 139 -1.26 -3.32 -23.53
CA VAL A 139 0.22 -3.36 -23.54
C VAL A 139 0.70 -4.79 -23.31
N TRP A 140 0.46 -5.66 -24.28
CA TRP A 140 1.08 -6.99 -24.39
C TRP A 140 2.56 -6.90 -24.85
N LEU A 141 3.27 -5.79 -24.62
CA LEU A 141 4.57 -5.52 -25.25
C LEU A 141 5.79 -5.51 -24.31
N PHE A 142 5.66 -5.95 -23.06
CA PHE A 142 6.83 -6.07 -22.15
C PHE A 142 7.37 -7.49 -21.95
N THR A 143 7.04 -8.45 -22.83
CA THR A 143 7.74 -9.75 -22.85
C THR A 143 9.11 -9.72 -23.57
N GLY A 144 9.73 -8.54 -23.72
CA GLY A 144 10.94 -8.38 -24.54
C GLY A 144 12.22 -7.93 -23.82
N LEU A 145 12.23 -7.79 -22.49
CA LEU A 145 13.38 -7.18 -21.79
C LEU A 145 13.89 -7.96 -20.57
N PHE A 146 13.53 -9.24 -20.42
CA PHE A 146 14.31 -10.17 -19.60
C PHE A 146 15.06 -11.15 -20.52
N PRO A 147 16.37 -11.36 -20.32
CA PRO A 147 17.19 -12.16 -21.21
C PRO A 147 16.84 -13.66 -21.09
N PRO A 148 17.18 -14.50 -22.11
CA PRO A 148 16.80 -15.89 -22.13
C PRO A 148 17.78 -16.72 -21.30
N TYR A 149 17.63 -16.72 -19.98
CA TYR A 149 18.35 -17.67 -19.13
C TYR A 149 17.36 -18.30 -18.15
N GLU A 150 16.78 -19.43 -18.56
CA GLU A 150 17.17 -20.74 -18.03
C GLU A 150 16.28 -21.82 -18.66
N CYS A 151 16.80 -22.43 -19.73
CA CYS A 151 16.54 -23.84 -19.97
C CYS A 151 17.17 -24.62 -18.81
N PHE A 152 16.37 -25.24 -17.95
CA PHE A 152 16.79 -26.49 -17.30
C PHE A 152 15.59 -27.39 -16.98
N ALA A 153 15.58 -28.51 -17.71
CA ALA A 153 15.20 -29.88 -17.34
C ALA A 153 13.86 -30.18 -16.65
N MET A 154 12.98 -30.92 -17.34
CA MET A 154 13.03 -32.38 -17.46
C MET A 154 12.22 -32.87 -18.66
#